data_AF-A0A8J3LUB9-F1
#
_entry.id   AF-A0A8J3LUB9-F1
#
_cell.length_a   1.000
_cell.length_b   1.000
_cell.length_c   1.000
_cell.angle_alpha   90.00
_cell.angle_beta   90.00
_cell.angle_gamma   90.00
#
_symmetry.space_group_name_H-M   'P 1'
#
loop_
_entity.id
_entity.type
_entity.pdbx_description
1 polymer ?
#
loop_
_entity_poly.entity_id
_entity_poly.type
_entity_poly.pdbx_seq_one_letter_code
_entity_poly.pdbx_strand_id
1 'polypeptide(L)'
;MRIRTALSRKPALAGAAALAALGISATSAVSASASSSPMPSPSASSMLSPSASSMLSPSTSERPNPRSTPGTRLSAPASPSPYASSSPGPYIALANTDPSAASSYTNVNQLLNSAAVTEAAAYQQYYGYAAAADQEGYTDLANVWRTVGQVEHQDHYTHEITLSGLYSGSDNIANLRIAILQAQEAAKAYERWAGEAPDHEAAHVLRKVAERQTVAADLLTQALDALQGQDGSVPAAPEIEYYQVKVSPEPHYSGTFFTELTGASNSALAAASWQWAEYQWMAKVAVSTGQADLGKLLSALEIQEQQNWNWLSNLAGYVNGVQLNLQESIASEQGAIDMYTAWATRSDQLGNPSVASTFRSITTDEQGHHQTFTTELAQVQSGN
;
A
#
# COMPACT_ATOMS: atom_id res chain seq x y z
N MET A 1 -22.18 41.77 28.56
CA MET A 1 -22.74 42.63 27.49
C MET A 1 -22.76 41.79 26.22
N ARG A 2 -23.93 41.53 25.61
CA ARG A 2 -24.07 40.57 24.49
C ARG A 2 -24.10 41.32 23.15
N ILE A 3 -23.34 40.86 22.17
CA ILE A 3 -23.56 41.18 20.75
C ILE A 3 -23.83 39.86 20.03
N ARG A 4 -24.98 39.77 19.37
CA ARG A 4 -25.33 38.67 18.45
C ARG A 4 -25.12 39.17 17.04
N THR A 5 -24.47 38.39 16.20
CA THR A 5 -24.54 38.54 14.75
C THR A 5 -24.95 37.21 14.16
N ALA A 6 -26.11 37.16 13.52
CA ALA A 6 -26.64 35.95 12.91
C ALA A 6 -26.44 35.99 11.41
N LEU A 7 -25.93 34.90 10.83
CA LEU A 7 -26.05 34.60 9.41
C LEU A 7 -26.48 33.15 9.26
N SER A 8 -27.63 32.92 8.63
CA SER A 8 -28.11 31.58 8.28
C SER A 8 -28.00 31.38 6.77
N ARG A 9 -27.43 30.27 6.34
CA ARG A 9 -27.80 29.59 5.08
C ARG A 9 -27.80 28.08 5.29
N LYS A 10 -28.70 27.42 4.56
CA LYS A 10 -29.01 25.98 4.64
C LYS A 10 -28.01 25.14 3.82
N PRO A 11 -27.91 23.82 4.06
CA PRO A 11 -26.87 22.97 3.49
C PRO A 11 -27.15 22.58 2.04
N ALA A 12 -26.09 22.16 1.34
CA ALA A 12 -26.15 21.47 0.06
C ALA A 12 -25.53 20.07 0.18
N LEU A 13 -26.17 19.08 -0.45
CA LEU A 13 -25.71 17.69 -0.54
C LEU A 13 -24.78 17.53 -1.75
N ALA A 14 -23.56 17.03 -1.51
CA ALA A 14 -22.73 16.25 -2.44
C ALA A 14 -21.51 15.72 -1.66
N GLY A 15 -21.00 14.50 -1.81
CA GLY A 15 -21.38 13.44 -2.75
C GLY A 15 -20.36 13.25 -3.88
N ALA A 16 -19.37 12.40 -3.62
CA ALA A 16 -18.36 11.86 -4.55
C ALA A 16 -17.22 12.78 -5.05
N ALA A 17 -16.16 12.11 -5.54
CA ALA A 17 -14.97 12.60 -6.23
C ALA A 17 -13.81 13.21 -5.39
N ALA A 18 -12.99 12.33 -4.80
CA ALA A 18 -11.59 12.62 -4.46
C ALA A 18 -10.66 11.77 -5.35
N LEU A 19 -10.53 12.14 -6.63
CA LEU A 19 -9.68 11.43 -7.60
C LEU A 19 -9.13 12.39 -8.66
N ALA A 20 -8.31 13.36 -8.23
CA ALA A 20 -7.45 14.19 -9.08
C ALA A 20 -6.48 15.06 -8.24
N ALA A 21 -5.30 14.53 -7.90
CA ALA A 21 -4.20 15.31 -7.32
C ALA A 21 -2.83 14.89 -7.89
N LEU A 22 -2.76 14.65 -9.21
CA LEU A 22 -1.49 14.56 -9.93
C LEU A 22 -1.18 15.94 -10.54
N GLY A 23 -0.35 16.72 -9.83
CA GLY A 23 0.07 18.04 -10.26
C GLY A 23 1.11 17.99 -11.38
N ILE A 24 0.67 18.09 -12.64
CA ILE A 24 1.53 18.46 -13.78
C ILE A 24 0.93 19.70 -14.47
N SER A 25 1.26 20.88 -13.95
CA SER A 25 0.91 22.16 -14.57
C SER A 25 1.92 22.52 -15.65
N ALA A 26 1.58 22.28 -16.90
CA ALA A 26 2.36 22.68 -18.07
C ALA A 26 1.53 23.59 -19.01
N THR A 27 1.50 24.90 -18.73
CA THR A 27 0.99 25.89 -19.70
C THR A 27 1.77 27.20 -19.64
N SER A 28 2.50 27.51 -20.72
CA SER A 28 2.78 28.88 -21.14
C SER A 28 2.92 28.92 -22.67
N ALA A 29 1.97 29.58 -23.34
CA ALA A 29 1.94 29.70 -24.79
C ALA A 29 1.36 31.06 -25.23
N VAL A 30 2.23 31.94 -25.77
CA VAL A 30 1.94 33.24 -26.42
C VAL A 30 3.12 33.59 -27.34
N SER A 31 3.01 34.02 -28.61
CA SER A 31 1.93 33.90 -29.60
C SER A 31 2.46 34.08 -31.03
N ALA A 32 1.83 33.37 -31.98
CA ALA A 32 1.62 33.67 -33.41
C ALA A 32 2.54 34.62 -34.23
N SER A 33 2.95 34.14 -35.42
CA SER A 33 2.67 34.85 -36.70
C SER A 33 2.62 33.83 -37.86
N ALA A 34 2.02 34.20 -39.00
CA ALA A 34 1.59 33.24 -40.04
C ALA A 34 1.95 33.67 -41.48
N SER A 35 2.13 32.69 -42.39
CA SER A 35 1.95 32.88 -43.84
C SER A 35 1.72 31.57 -44.65
N SER A 36 0.54 31.50 -45.28
CA SER A 36 0.18 30.88 -46.57
C SER A 36 1.04 29.79 -47.26
N SER A 37 0.44 28.58 -47.42
CA SER A 37 0.10 27.84 -48.68
C SER A 37 1.12 27.62 -49.83
N PRO A 38 0.93 26.62 -50.75
CA PRO A 38 0.01 25.45 -50.78
C PRO A 38 0.70 24.08 -51.09
N MET A 39 -0.09 23.00 -51.20
CA MET A 39 0.34 21.65 -51.62
C MET A 39 0.72 21.56 -53.12
N PRO A 40 1.42 20.47 -53.53
CA PRO A 40 0.68 19.41 -54.25
C PRO A 40 1.03 17.96 -53.85
N SER A 41 0.12 17.04 -54.20
CA SER A 41 0.29 15.58 -54.19
C SER A 41 0.27 15.04 -55.64
N PRO A 42 0.29 13.73 -55.88
CA PRO A 42 1.28 12.71 -55.53
C PRO A 42 1.88 12.05 -56.80
N SER A 43 2.69 11.00 -56.67
CA SER A 43 2.98 10.07 -57.78
C SER A 43 3.26 8.65 -57.27
N ALA A 44 2.84 7.65 -58.05
CA ALA A 44 2.80 6.24 -57.66
C ALA A 44 3.55 5.35 -58.67
N SER A 45 4.05 4.20 -58.19
CA SER A 45 4.25 2.90 -58.89
C SER A 45 4.80 1.90 -57.85
N SER A 46 4.25 0.70 -57.67
CA SER A 46 4.23 -0.46 -58.60
C SER A 46 5.66 -1.01 -58.86
N MET A 47 5.97 -2.31 -58.78
CA MET A 47 5.12 -3.50 -58.63
C MET A 47 5.97 -4.78 -58.37
N LEU A 48 5.31 -5.91 -58.03
CA LEU A 48 5.68 -7.32 -58.30
C LEU A 48 6.79 -8.05 -57.49
N SER A 49 6.33 -9.09 -56.76
CA SER A 49 7.01 -10.39 -56.56
C SER A 49 6.59 -11.36 -57.70
N PRO A 50 6.75 -12.72 -57.64
CA PRO A 50 7.64 -13.61 -56.86
C PRO A 50 8.37 -14.66 -57.75
N SER A 51 9.11 -15.63 -57.17
CA SER A 51 9.02 -17.08 -57.51
C SER A 51 10.02 -17.96 -56.73
N ALA A 52 9.75 -19.27 -56.68
CA ALA A 52 10.45 -20.27 -55.86
C ALA A 52 10.93 -21.49 -56.69
N SER A 53 11.53 -22.50 -56.02
CA SER A 53 11.96 -23.86 -56.48
C SER A 53 13.49 -24.04 -56.58
N SER A 54 14.10 -25.23 -56.44
CA SER A 54 13.78 -26.52 -55.76
C SER A 54 15.01 -27.45 -55.92
N MET A 55 14.92 -28.73 -55.46
CA MET A 55 15.88 -29.85 -55.66
C MET A 55 17.15 -29.84 -54.78
N LEU A 56 17.82 -30.94 -54.42
CA LEU A 56 17.54 -32.37 -54.10
C LEU A 56 18.91 -33.09 -54.16
N SER A 57 19.47 -33.48 -53.01
CA SER A 57 20.26 -34.72 -52.72
C SER A 57 21.45 -35.18 -53.63
N PRO A 58 22.23 -36.23 -53.26
CA PRO A 58 22.65 -36.76 -51.95
C PRO A 58 24.20 -36.98 -51.84
N SER A 59 24.71 -37.53 -50.72
CA SER A 59 25.45 -38.81 -50.67
C SER A 59 26.59 -38.96 -49.62
N THR A 60 26.57 -40.10 -48.91
CA THR A 60 27.70 -40.96 -48.42
C THR A 60 28.74 -40.51 -47.37
N SER A 61 28.67 -41.23 -46.23
CA SER A 61 29.71 -42.11 -45.62
C SER A 61 30.67 -41.64 -44.50
N GLU A 62 30.81 -42.58 -43.54
CA GLU A 62 31.94 -42.95 -42.68
C GLU A 62 32.46 -42.05 -41.51
N ARG A 63 32.42 -42.69 -40.33
CA ARG A 63 33.30 -42.52 -39.14
C ARG A 63 34.68 -43.17 -39.44
N PRO A 64 35.79 -42.89 -38.71
CA PRO A 64 35.82 -42.64 -37.26
C PRO A 64 36.81 -41.59 -36.71
N ASN A 65 36.67 -41.34 -35.39
CA ASN A 65 37.55 -40.54 -34.52
C ASN A 65 38.85 -41.35 -34.19
N PRO A 66 40.03 -40.74 -33.91
CA PRO A 66 40.27 -40.19 -32.55
C PRO A 66 41.29 -39.01 -32.42
N ARG A 67 41.21 -38.26 -31.28
CA ARG A 67 42.31 -37.61 -30.48
C ARG A 67 43.45 -36.84 -31.24
N SER A 68 43.81 -35.58 -30.95
CA SER A 68 43.89 -34.86 -29.64
C SER A 68 44.10 -33.33 -29.79
N THR A 69 43.54 -32.51 -28.88
CA THR A 69 44.03 -31.18 -28.38
C THR A 69 44.30 -30.00 -29.35
N PRO A 70 44.34 -28.73 -28.89
CA PRO A 70 43.66 -28.09 -27.74
C PRO A 70 42.90 -26.79 -28.11
N GLY A 71 42.07 -26.30 -27.19
CA GLY A 71 41.72 -24.88 -27.09
C GLY A 71 40.40 -24.43 -27.73
N THR A 72 39.40 -24.14 -26.89
CA THR A 72 38.37 -23.14 -27.18
C THR A 72 37.76 -22.63 -25.88
N ARG A 73 37.26 -21.39 -25.89
CA ARG A 73 36.76 -20.68 -24.70
C ARG A 73 35.66 -21.45 -23.97
N LEU A 74 35.77 -21.56 -22.65
CA LEU A 74 34.62 -21.78 -21.78
C LEU A 74 33.81 -20.47 -21.74
N SER A 75 32.66 -20.44 -22.40
CA SER A 75 31.61 -19.49 -22.06
C SER A 75 31.06 -19.88 -20.69
N ALA A 76 31.14 -18.99 -19.70
CA ALA A 76 30.51 -19.22 -18.42
C ALA A 76 28.99 -19.34 -18.59
N PRO A 77 28.30 -20.26 -17.89
CA PRO A 77 26.86 -20.19 -17.77
C PRO A 77 26.49 -18.88 -17.06
N ALA A 78 25.43 -18.21 -17.53
CA ALA A 78 24.95 -16.99 -16.90
C ALA A 78 24.56 -17.29 -15.44
N SER A 79 25.06 -16.48 -14.51
CA SER A 79 24.67 -16.56 -13.10
C SER A 79 23.15 -16.39 -12.98
N PRO A 80 22.43 -17.31 -12.31
CA PRO A 80 21.03 -17.08 -12.00
C PRO A 80 20.90 -15.86 -11.08
N SER A 81 19.89 -15.02 -11.32
CA SER A 81 19.60 -13.89 -10.43
C SER A 81 19.24 -14.40 -9.03
N PRO A 82 19.76 -13.81 -7.94
CA PRO A 82 19.51 -14.28 -6.58
C PRO A 82 18.09 -13.97 -6.05
N TYR A 83 17.22 -13.36 -6.86
CA TYR A 83 15.89 -12.87 -6.46
C TYR A 83 14.74 -13.86 -6.68
N ALA A 84 15.01 -15.07 -7.17
CA ALA A 84 13.98 -16.10 -7.37
C ALA A 84 14.18 -17.27 -6.40
N SER A 85 13.27 -17.39 -5.41
CA SER A 85 13.06 -18.51 -4.46
C SER A 85 13.20 -18.13 -2.98
N SER A 86 12.30 -17.28 -2.48
CA SER A 86 11.75 -17.47 -1.13
C SER A 86 10.24 -17.54 -1.25
N SER A 87 9.60 -18.56 -0.67
CA SER A 87 8.17 -18.47 -0.38
C SER A 87 7.97 -17.27 0.55
N PRO A 88 6.90 -16.47 0.38
CA PRO A 88 6.54 -15.51 1.41
C PRO A 88 6.43 -16.27 2.74
N GLY A 89 7.05 -15.71 3.78
CA GLY A 89 6.87 -16.20 5.14
C GLY A 89 5.45 -15.94 5.65
N PRO A 90 5.21 -15.97 6.97
CA PRO A 90 3.91 -15.59 7.52
C PRO A 90 3.48 -14.20 7.00
N TYR A 91 2.16 -14.02 6.88
CA TYR A 91 1.50 -12.78 6.47
C TYR A 91 2.17 -11.56 7.10
N ILE A 92 2.64 -10.64 6.25
CA ILE A 92 3.59 -9.57 6.65
C ILE A 92 2.99 -8.64 7.71
N ALA A 93 1.67 -8.41 7.69
CA ALA A 93 0.99 -7.61 8.70
C ALA A 93 0.99 -8.22 10.12
N LEU A 94 1.49 -9.46 10.32
CA LEU A 94 1.70 -10.08 11.63
C LEU A 94 3.07 -9.77 12.25
N ALA A 95 3.78 -8.73 11.77
CA ALA A 95 5.05 -8.29 12.31
C ALA A 95 4.99 -7.98 13.83
N ASN A 96 6.13 -8.07 14.52
CA ASN A 96 6.25 -7.66 15.93
C ASN A 96 7.04 -6.36 16.04
N THR A 97 6.37 -5.30 16.47
CA THR A 97 6.87 -3.93 16.59
C THR A 97 7.50 -3.62 17.95
N ASP A 98 7.48 -4.56 18.89
CA ASP A 98 8.22 -4.43 20.15
C ASP A 98 9.73 -4.20 19.86
N PRO A 99 10.37 -3.16 20.42
CA PRO A 99 11.79 -2.88 20.19
C PRO A 99 12.71 -4.08 20.53
N SER A 100 12.32 -4.95 21.46
CA SER A 100 13.06 -6.18 21.79
C SER A 100 12.96 -7.26 20.70
N ALA A 101 11.87 -7.27 19.94
CA ALA A 101 11.67 -8.16 18.79
C ALA A 101 12.63 -7.86 17.63
N ALA A 102 13.28 -6.68 17.62
CA ALA A 102 14.36 -6.32 16.68
C ALA A 102 15.39 -7.45 16.52
N SER A 103 15.75 -8.12 17.63
CA SER A 103 16.72 -9.22 17.66
C SER A 103 16.29 -10.47 16.87
N SER A 104 14.99 -10.69 16.67
CA SER A 104 14.44 -11.85 15.97
C SER A 104 14.52 -11.75 14.44
N TYR A 105 14.60 -10.53 13.88
CA TYR A 105 14.74 -10.31 12.45
C TYR A 105 16.10 -10.80 11.95
N THR A 106 16.08 -11.65 10.93
CA THR A 106 17.27 -12.35 10.39
C THR A 106 17.85 -11.71 9.15
N ASN A 107 17.09 -10.83 8.50
CA ASN A 107 17.51 -10.04 7.35
C ASN A 107 16.78 -8.69 7.33
N VAL A 108 17.34 -7.74 6.59
CA VAL A 108 16.87 -6.34 6.60
C VAL A 108 15.50 -6.16 5.93
N ASN A 109 15.13 -7.01 4.96
CA ASN A 109 13.84 -6.91 4.30
C ASN A 109 12.70 -7.25 5.26
N GLN A 110 12.92 -8.09 6.28
CA GLN A 110 11.92 -8.30 7.32
C GLN A 110 11.69 -7.03 8.17
N LEU A 111 12.72 -6.23 8.43
CA LEU A 111 12.58 -4.94 9.13
C LEU A 111 11.80 -3.96 8.26
N LEU A 112 12.23 -3.76 7.00
CA LEU A 112 11.56 -2.85 6.05
C LEU A 112 10.10 -3.22 5.78
N ASN A 113 9.79 -4.51 5.65
CA ASN A 113 8.42 -4.97 5.47
C ASN A 113 7.56 -4.77 6.74
N SER A 114 8.17 -4.88 7.92
CA SER A 114 7.47 -4.65 9.19
C SER A 114 7.20 -3.16 9.43
N ALA A 115 8.13 -2.30 9.00
CA ALA A 115 8.00 -0.86 9.01
C ALA A 115 6.88 -0.40 8.06
N ALA A 116 6.87 -0.89 6.83
CA ALA A 116 5.81 -0.55 5.88
C ALA A 116 4.40 -0.96 6.37
N VAL A 117 4.27 -1.94 7.27
CA VAL A 117 3.01 -2.25 7.97
C VAL A 117 2.65 -1.17 9.00
N THR A 118 3.61 -0.73 9.82
CA THR A 118 3.36 0.33 10.81
C THR A 118 3.05 1.67 10.16
N GLU A 119 3.75 2.04 9.09
CA GLU A 119 3.51 3.27 8.34
C GLU A 119 2.11 3.31 7.71
N ALA A 120 1.67 2.18 7.13
CA ALA A 120 0.31 2.04 6.63
C ALA A 120 -0.74 2.12 7.76
N ALA A 121 -0.44 1.55 8.93
CA ALA A 121 -1.32 1.62 10.10
C ALA A 121 -1.42 3.05 10.68
N ALA A 122 -0.30 3.76 10.78
CA ALA A 122 -0.20 5.15 11.25
C ALA A 122 -0.95 6.11 10.33
N TYR A 123 -0.79 6.00 8.99
CA TYR A 123 -1.58 6.74 8.01
C TYR A 123 -3.08 6.66 8.31
N GLN A 124 -3.59 5.44 8.47
CA GLN A 124 -5.02 5.21 8.68
C GLN A 124 -5.49 5.71 10.05
N GLN A 125 -4.70 5.50 11.10
CA GLN A 125 -4.95 6.07 12.43
C GLN A 125 -5.12 7.60 12.36
N TYR A 126 -4.15 8.30 11.76
CA TYR A 126 -4.16 9.76 11.70
C TYR A 126 -5.25 10.32 10.78
N TYR A 127 -5.59 9.64 9.68
CA TYR A 127 -6.77 10.04 8.89
C TYR A 127 -8.10 9.79 9.64
N GLY A 128 -8.17 8.76 10.48
CA GLY A 128 -9.28 8.55 11.42
C GLY A 128 -9.40 9.66 12.47
N TYR A 129 -8.29 10.04 13.11
CA TYR A 129 -8.26 11.12 14.10
C TYR A 129 -8.55 12.50 13.47
N ALA A 130 -8.07 12.75 12.25
CA ALA A 130 -8.43 13.94 11.49
C ALA A 130 -9.95 14.00 11.18
N ALA A 131 -10.57 12.86 10.86
CA ALA A 131 -12.02 12.78 10.65
C ALA A 131 -12.83 13.03 11.93
N ALA A 132 -12.30 12.69 13.12
CA ALA A 132 -12.89 13.07 14.41
C ALA A 132 -12.77 14.57 14.67
N ALA A 133 -11.57 15.13 14.47
CA ALA A 133 -11.32 16.56 14.65
C ALA A 133 -12.25 17.44 13.79
N ASP A 134 -12.46 17.09 12.52
CA ASP A 134 -13.41 17.81 11.66
C ASP A 134 -14.87 17.65 12.12
N GLN A 135 -15.27 16.50 12.67
CA GLN A 135 -16.61 16.30 13.27
C GLN A 135 -16.81 17.16 14.52
N GLU A 136 -15.76 17.41 15.29
CA GLU A 136 -15.76 18.27 16.48
C GLU A 136 -15.50 19.76 16.16
N GLY A 137 -15.11 20.09 14.92
CA GLY A 137 -14.88 21.46 14.44
C GLY A 137 -13.42 21.96 14.55
N TYR A 138 -12.47 21.09 14.90
CA TYR A 138 -11.04 21.37 15.02
C TYR A 138 -10.29 21.16 13.69
N THR A 139 -10.68 21.87 12.63
CA THR A 139 -10.12 21.64 11.28
C THR A 139 -8.61 21.89 11.16
N ASP A 140 -8.04 22.84 11.91
CA ASP A 140 -6.59 23.07 11.89
C ASP A 140 -5.82 21.88 12.51
N LEU A 141 -6.33 21.32 13.61
CA LEU A 141 -5.82 20.09 14.22
C LEU A 141 -6.02 18.86 13.30
N ALA A 142 -7.15 18.79 12.58
CA ALA A 142 -7.37 17.76 11.57
C ALA A 142 -6.29 17.81 10.47
N ASN A 143 -5.82 19.01 10.12
CA ASN A 143 -4.75 19.20 9.14
C ASN A 143 -3.37 18.83 9.69
N VAL A 144 -3.12 18.94 11.01
CA VAL A 144 -1.91 18.42 11.65
C VAL A 144 -1.83 16.90 11.45
N TRP A 145 -2.87 16.15 11.85
CA TRP A 145 -2.90 14.69 11.66
C TRP A 145 -2.79 14.28 10.19
N ARG A 146 -3.44 15.00 9.26
CA ARG A 146 -3.26 14.75 7.81
C ARG A 146 -1.84 14.98 7.34
N THR A 147 -1.14 15.97 7.89
CA THR A 147 0.24 16.29 7.49
C THR A 147 1.18 15.20 7.96
N VAL A 148 1.07 14.77 9.23
CA VAL A 148 1.83 13.65 9.79
C VAL A 148 1.54 12.37 9.00
N GLY A 149 0.26 11.98 8.87
CA GLY A 149 -0.12 10.81 8.07
C GLY A 149 0.40 10.83 6.63
N GLN A 150 0.52 12.01 6.00
CA GLN A 150 1.10 12.12 4.67
C GLN A 150 2.60 11.80 4.63
N VAL A 151 3.36 12.09 5.68
CA VAL A 151 4.78 11.69 5.81
C VAL A 151 4.87 10.16 5.84
N GLU A 152 4.14 9.51 6.74
CA GLU A 152 4.17 8.05 6.95
C GLU A 152 3.98 7.28 5.63
N HIS A 153 2.96 7.66 4.84
CA HIS A 153 2.65 6.92 3.61
C HIS A 153 3.44 7.38 2.38
N GLN A 154 3.70 8.69 2.22
CA GLN A 154 4.35 9.20 1.00
C GLN A 154 5.87 9.18 1.06
N ASP A 155 6.47 9.28 2.25
CA ASP A 155 7.90 9.14 2.47
C ASP A 155 8.21 7.72 2.98
N HIS A 156 7.92 7.44 4.26
CA HIS A 156 8.40 6.23 4.95
C HIS A 156 7.97 4.93 4.24
N TYR A 157 6.66 4.64 4.17
CA TYR A 157 6.12 3.45 3.49
C TYR A 157 6.64 3.30 2.05
N THR A 158 6.59 4.39 1.28
CA THR A 158 6.97 4.38 -0.14
C THR A 158 8.46 4.06 -0.32
N HIS A 159 9.31 4.61 0.54
CA HIS A 159 10.75 4.37 0.56
C HIS A 159 11.08 2.94 1.04
N GLU A 160 10.38 2.43 2.06
CA GLU A 160 10.61 1.09 2.62
C GLU A 160 10.17 -0.05 1.71
N ILE A 161 9.02 0.09 1.04
CA ILE A 161 8.58 -0.82 -0.02
C ILE A 161 9.58 -0.79 -1.19
N THR A 162 10.10 0.38 -1.53
CA THR A 162 11.14 0.51 -2.58
C THR A 162 12.44 -0.19 -2.18
N LEU A 163 12.89 -0.03 -0.94
CA LEU A 163 14.13 -0.64 -0.44
C LEU A 163 14.02 -2.15 -0.22
N SER A 164 12.88 -2.64 0.24
CA SER A 164 12.63 -4.08 0.44
C SER A 164 12.50 -4.83 -0.89
N GLY A 165 12.05 -4.14 -1.94
CA GLY A 165 11.72 -4.76 -3.23
C GLY A 165 10.56 -5.75 -3.13
N LEU A 166 9.68 -5.58 -2.13
CA LEU A 166 8.56 -6.51 -1.87
C LEU A 166 7.61 -6.61 -3.07
N TYR A 167 7.30 -5.46 -3.69
CA TYR A 167 6.47 -5.38 -4.89
C TYR A 167 7.31 -5.00 -6.10
N SER A 168 6.97 -5.59 -7.25
CA SER A 168 7.59 -5.22 -8.52
C SER A 168 7.06 -3.87 -9.00
N GLY A 169 7.97 -3.01 -9.46
CA GLY A 169 7.62 -1.74 -10.12
C GLY A 169 7.11 -1.88 -11.56
N SER A 170 7.06 -3.09 -12.11
CA SER A 170 6.66 -3.33 -13.51
C SER A 170 6.00 -4.69 -13.81
N ASP A 171 6.04 -5.66 -12.89
CA ASP A 171 5.47 -7.00 -13.08
C ASP A 171 4.17 -7.17 -12.28
N ASN A 172 3.04 -6.92 -12.97
CA ASN A 172 1.71 -7.12 -12.40
C ASN A 172 1.40 -8.58 -12.07
N ILE A 173 2.01 -9.56 -12.76
CA ILE A 173 1.78 -10.99 -12.51
C ILE A 173 2.47 -11.40 -11.20
N ALA A 174 3.67 -10.88 -10.93
CA ALA A 174 4.33 -11.05 -9.63
C ALA A 174 3.52 -10.40 -8.50
N ASN A 175 3.07 -9.16 -8.70
CA ASN A 175 2.28 -8.41 -7.72
C ASN A 175 0.94 -9.11 -7.39
N LEU A 176 0.18 -9.53 -8.40
CA LEU A 176 -1.08 -10.25 -8.20
C LEU A 176 -0.92 -11.53 -7.38
N ARG A 177 0.17 -12.29 -7.60
CA ARG A 177 0.44 -13.51 -6.80
C ARG A 177 0.68 -13.21 -5.32
N ILE A 178 1.30 -12.07 -5.01
CA ILE A 178 1.48 -11.63 -3.63
C ILE A 178 0.12 -11.25 -3.04
N ALA A 179 -0.64 -10.39 -3.74
CA ALA A 179 -1.95 -9.92 -3.30
C ALA A 179 -2.97 -11.05 -3.06
N ILE A 180 -3.00 -12.08 -3.92
CA ILE A 180 -3.87 -13.26 -3.73
C ILE A 180 -3.51 -13.99 -2.43
N LEU A 181 -2.22 -14.23 -2.18
CA LEU A 181 -1.75 -14.89 -0.96
C LEU A 181 -2.06 -14.05 0.29
N GLN A 182 -1.86 -12.73 0.20
CA GLN A 182 -2.15 -11.82 1.31
C GLN A 182 -3.65 -11.77 1.64
N ALA A 183 -4.53 -11.64 0.65
CA ALA A 183 -5.98 -11.68 0.86
C ALA A 183 -6.44 -13.03 1.45
N GLN A 184 -5.85 -14.15 1.01
CA GLN A 184 -6.13 -15.47 1.58
C GLN A 184 -5.69 -15.62 3.04
N GLU A 185 -4.54 -15.06 3.43
CA GLU A 185 -4.10 -15.06 4.83
C GLU A 185 -4.89 -14.08 5.70
N ALA A 186 -5.24 -12.91 5.15
CA ALA A 186 -6.11 -11.94 5.81
C ALA A 186 -7.49 -12.57 6.12
N ALA A 187 -8.11 -13.27 5.15
CA ALA A 187 -9.36 -14.00 5.36
C ALA A 187 -9.27 -14.98 6.54
N LYS A 188 -8.17 -15.76 6.64
CA LYS A 188 -7.93 -16.69 7.75
C LYS A 188 -7.73 -15.98 9.09
N ALA A 189 -7.03 -14.84 9.09
CA ALA A 189 -6.81 -14.04 10.30
C ALA A 189 -8.13 -13.46 10.83
N TYR A 190 -8.97 -12.91 9.95
CA TYR A 190 -10.30 -12.40 10.30
C TYR A 190 -11.26 -13.49 10.80
N GLU A 191 -11.27 -14.69 10.20
CA GLU A 191 -12.03 -15.83 10.74
C GLU A 191 -11.52 -16.29 12.12
N ARG A 192 -10.20 -16.26 12.35
CA ARG A 192 -9.62 -16.58 13.67
C ARG A 192 -10.09 -15.58 14.73
N TRP A 193 -9.90 -14.28 14.49
CA TRP A 193 -10.37 -13.22 15.39
C TRP A 193 -11.89 -13.29 15.60
N ALA A 194 -12.68 -13.67 14.59
CA ALA A 194 -14.12 -13.87 14.73
C ALA A 194 -14.52 -15.12 15.57
N GLY A 195 -13.63 -16.09 15.73
CA GLY A 195 -13.75 -17.21 16.66
C GLY A 195 -13.32 -16.88 18.08
N GLU A 196 -12.43 -15.89 18.23
CA GLU A 196 -11.91 -15.37 19.51
C GLU A 196 -12.77 -14.21 20.08
N ALA A 197 -13.64 -13.62 19.24
CA ALA A 197 -14.47 -12.47 19.57
C ALA A 197 -15.41 -12.69 20.78
N PRO A 198 -15.57 -11.69 21.67
CA PRO A 198 -16.31 -11.81 22.93
C PRO A 198 -17.84 -11.79 22.77
N ASP A 199 -18.34 -11.32 21.64
CA ASP A 199 -19.77 -11.18 21.37
C ASP A 199 -20.14 -11.42 19.89
N HIS A 200 -21.45 -11.48 19.62
CA HIS A 200 -21.98 -11.78 18.29
C HIS A 200 -21.78 -10.67 17.25
N GLU A 201 -21.69 -9.40 17.64
CA GLU A 201 -21.50 -8.27 16.71
C GLU A 201 -20.04 -8.25 16.24
N ALA A 202 -19.09 -8.30 17.17
CA ALA A 202 -17.67 -8.44 16.85
C ALA A 202 -17.41 -9.65 15.94
N ALA A 203 -17.97 -10.80 16.29
CA ALA A 203 -17.86 -12.02 15.49
C ALA A 203 -18.58 -11.92 14.13
N HIS A 204 -19.58 -11.05 13.98
CA HIS A 204 -20.27 -10.82 12.71
C HIS A 204 -19.44 -9.92 11.78
N VAL A 205 -18.97 -8.77 12.29
CA VAL A 205 -18.14 -7.81 11.56
C VAL A 205 -16.86 -8.48 11.04
N LEU A 206 -16.15 -9.22 11.89
CA LEU A 206 -14.89 -9.87 11.52
C LEU A 206 -15.11 -10.94 10.42
N ARG A 207 -16.17 -11.77 10.48
CA ARG A 207 -16.52 -12.69 9.38
C ARG A 207 -16.89 -11.95 8.10
N LYS A 208 -17.60 -10.82 8.19
CA LYS A 208 -17.94 -10.02 7.00
C LYS A 208 -16.72 -9.41 6.34
N VAL A 209 -15.69 -9.05 7.11
CA VAL A 209 -14.39 -8.67 6.54
C VAL A 209 -13.68 -9.89 5.93
N ALA A 210 -13.69 -11.07 6.58
CA ALA A 210 -13.13 -12.30 6.02
C ALA A 210 -13.78 -12.74 4.69
N GLU A 211 -15.10 -12.61 4.58
CA GLU A 211 -15.85 -12.82 3.33
C GLU A 211 -15.37 -11.85 2.22
N ARG A 212 -15.19 -10.57 2.54
CA ARG A 212 -14.64 -9.58 1.59
C ARG A 212 -13.22 -9.92 1.15
N GLN A 213 -12.36 -10.39 2.06
CA GLN A 213 -11.01 -10.86 1.72
C GLN A 213 -11.02 -12.08 0.79
N THR A 214 -11.96 -13.00 1.01
CA THR A 214 -12.15 -14.16 0.14
C THR A 214 -12.56 -13.72 -1.28
N VAL A 215 -13.51 -12.79 -1.39
CA VAL A 215 -13.93 -12.20 -2.68
C VAL A 215 -12.79 -11.43 -3.35
N ALA A 216 -11.97 -10.70 -2.59
CA ALA A 216 -10.79 -10.01 -3.13
C ALA A 216 -9.79 -11.01 -3.73
N ALA A 217 -9.48 -12.10 -3.02
CA ALA A 217 -8.60 -13.17 -3.53
C ALA A 217 -9.13 -13.80 -4.84
N ASP A 218 -10.44 -14.05 -4.92
CA ASP A 218 -11.07 -14.60 -6.13
C ASP A 218 -11.03 -13.62 -7.32
N LEU A 219 -11.24 -12.32 -7.09
CA LEU A 219 -11.14 -11.28 -8.11
C LEU A 219 -9.69 -11.09 -8.61
N LEU A 220 -8.73 -11.09 -7.69
CA LEU A 220 -7.31 -11.01 -8.00
C LEU A 220 -6.83 -12.25 -8.78
N THR A 221 -7.36 -13.43 -8.46
CA THR A 221 -7.10 -14.68 -9.20
C THR A 221 -7.62 -14.60 -10.64
N GLN A 222 -8.87 -14.15 -10.83
CA GLN A 222 -9.42 -13.92 -12.18
C GLN A 222 -8.62 -12.87 -12.97
N ALA A 223 -8.15 -11.81 -12.30
CA ALA A 223 -7.27 -10.81 -12.93
C ALA A 223 -5.91 -11.39 -13.34
N LEU A 224 -5.34 -12.30 -12.54
CA LEU A 224 -4.11 -13.03 -12.85
C LEU A 224 -4.30 -13.93 -14.08
N ASP A 225 -5.38 -14.72 -14.13
CA ASP A 225 -5.68 -15.61 -15.26
C ASP A 225 -5.90 -14.82 -16.56
N ALA A 226 -6.54 -13.65 -16.49
CA ALA A 226 -6.68 -12.73 -17.63
C ALA A 226 -5.33 -12.18 -18.10
N LEU A 227 -4.45 -11.75 -17.19
CA LEU A 227 -3.11 -11.27 -17.54
C LEU A 227 -2.19 -12.40 -18.08
N GLN A 228 -2.45 -13.64 -17.71
CA GLN A 228 -1.76 -14.81 -18.26
C GLN A 228 -2.37 -15.33 -19.58
N GLY A 229 -3.43 -14.70 -20.09
CA GLY A 229 -4.11 -15.09 -21.32
C GLY A 229 -4.85 -16.42 -21.23
N GLN A 230 -5.19 -16.85 -20.01
CA GLN A 230 -5.91 -18.10 -19.74
C GLN A 230 -7.42 -17.93 -19.81
N ASP A 231 -7.96 -16.79 -19.34
CA ASP A 231 -9.41 -16.53 -19.40
C ASP A 231 -9.79 -15.04 -19.44
N GLY A 232 -10.80 -14.70 -20.25
CA GLY A 232 -11.60 -13.47 -20.13
C GLY A 232 -10.88 -12.12 -20.15
N SER A 233 -11.38 -11.21 -19.31
CA SER A 233 -10.87 -9.85 -19.06
C SER A 233 -10.76 -9.65 -17.55
N VAL A 234 -9.97 -8.67 -17.10
CA VAL A 234 -9.93 -8.27 -15.68
C VAL A 234 -11.36 -8.06 -15.17
N PRO A 235 -11.76 -8.65 -14.03
CA PRO A 235 -13.12 -8.57 -13.55
C PRO A 235 -13.48 -7.14 -13.10
N ALA A 236 -14.79 -6.87 -13.02
CA ALA A 236 -15.28 -5.61 -12.48
C ALA A 236 -14.96 -5.48 -10.98
N ALA A 237 -14.87 -4.23 -10.52
CA ALA A 237 -14.78 -3.90 -9.11
C ALA A 237 -15.97 -4.48 -8.30
N PRO A 238 -15.76 -4.85 -7.01
CA PRO A 238 -16.85 -5.22 -6.12
C PRO A 238 -17.77 -4.03 -5.82
N GLU A 239 -18.99 -4.32 -5.35
CA GLU A 239 -19.84 -3.30 -4.72
C GLU A 239 -19.28 -2.93 -3.34
N ILE A 240 -19.18 -1.63 -3.06
CA ILE A 240 -18.55 -1.11 -1.84
C ILE A 240 -19.59 -0.48 -0.93
N GLU A 241 -19.68 -0.99 0.30
CA GLU A 241 -20.47 -0.39 1.37
C GLU A 241 -19.63 0.65 2.12
N TYR A 242 -20.13 1.89 2.23
CA TYR A 242 -19.39 3.01 2.79
C TYR A 242 -19.72 3.28 4.26
N TYR A 243 -18.69 3.34 5.10
CA TYR A 243 -18.79 3.66 6.53
C TYR A 243 -18.11 4.99 6.82
N GLN A 244 -18.82 5.87 7.53
CA GLN A 244 -18.19 7.04 8.15
C GLN A 244 -17.51 6.63 9.45
N VAL A 245 -16.35 7.24 9.75
CA VAL A 245 -15.68 7.11 11.05
C VAL A 245 -16.55 7.74 12.13
N LYS A 246 -16.80 7.02 13.22
CA LYS A 246 -17.59 7.47 14.37
C LYS A 246 -16.66 7.80 15.53
N VAL A 247 -16.81 9.00 16.06
CA VAL A 247 -16.18 9.40 17.32
C VAL A 247 -16.83 8.63 18.48
N SER A 248 -16.02 7.94 19.27
CA SER A 248 -16.47 7.17 20.45
C SER A 248 -15.89 7.81 21.72
N PRO A 249 -16.65 7.96 22.82
CA PRO A 249 -16.15 8.62 24.03
C PRO A 249 -15.06 7.79 24.75
N GLU A 250 -15.09 6.47 24.58
CA GLU A 250 -14.13 5.49 25.10
C GLU A 250 -14.13 4.25 24.18
N PRO A 251 -13.08 3.41 24.20
CA PRO A 251 -13.07 2.12 23.52
C PRO A 251 -14.21 1.20 23.96
N HIS A 252 -14.79 0.46 23.00
CA HIS A 252 -15.87 -0.50 23.27
C HIS A 252 -15.37 -1.83 23.87
N TYR A 253 -14.07 -2.13 23.70
CA TYR A 253 -13.42 -3.34 24.17
C TYR A 253 -12.16 -3.01 24.98
N SER A 254 -11.62 -4.01 25.68
CA SER A 254 -10.38 -3.87 26.45
C SER A 254 -9.57 -5.17 26.46
N GLY A 255 -8.32 -5.10 26.90
CA GLY A 255 -7.43 -6.27 26.99
C GLY A 255 -7.09 -6.87 25.62
N THR A 256 -6.81 -8.16 25.59
CA THR A 256 -6.30 -8.89 24.42
C THR A 256 -7.14 -8.66 23.16
N PHE A 257 -8.48 -8.75 23.26
CA PHE A 257 -9.34 -8.58 22.09
C PHE A 257 -9.31 -7.16 21.52
N PHE A 258 -9.13 -6.13 22.36
CA PHE A 258 -8.92 -4.77 21.85
C PHE A 258 -7.60 -4.69 21.09
N THR A 259 -6.50 -5.24 21.64
CA THR A 259 -5.20 -5.29 20.95
C THR A 259 -5.27 -6.06 19.63
N GLU A 260 -6.02 -7.16 19.55
CA GLU A 260 -6.27 -7.93 18.32
C GLU A 260 -7.05 -7.14 17.28
N LEU A 261 -7.90 -6.19 17.70
CA LEU A 261 -8.55 -5.25 16.79
C LEU A 261 -7.63 -4.10 16.37
N THR A 262 -6.90 -3.48 17.31
CA THR A 262 -6.35 -2.12 17.15
C THR A 262 -4.82 -1.97 17.22
N GLY A 263 -4.06 -3.02 17.55
CA GLY A 263 -2.61 -2.94 17.68
C GLY A 263 -1.90 -2.45 16.41
N ALA A 264 -0.78 -1.74 16.55
CA ALA A 264 -0.02 -1.17 15.43
C ALA A 264 0.50 -2.22 14.42
N SER A 265 0.66 -3.47 14.87
CA SER A 265 0.91 -4.64 14.02
C SER A 265 0.18 -5.87 14.56
N ASN A 266 -0.02 -6.89 13.72
CA ASN A 266 -0.73 -8.12 14.06
C ASN A 266 -2.18 -7.90 14.57
N SER A 267 -2.89 -6.95 13.96
CA SER A 267 -4.29 -6.61 14.31
C SER A 267 -5.21 -6.52 13.09
N ALA A 268 -6.52 -6.50 13.35
CA ALA A 268 -7.55 -6.32 12.34
C ALA A 268 -7.39 -4.97 11.59
N LEU A 269 -7.14 -3.87 12.32
CA LEU A 269 -6.89 -2.57 11.68
C LEU A 269 -5.58 -2.56 10.87
N ALA A 270 -4.50 -3.12 11.41
CA ALA A 270 -3.21 -3.19 10.69
C ALA A 270 -3.31 -4.04 9.40
N ALA A 271 -4.09 -5.13 9.40
CA ALA A 271 -4.35 -5.94 8.21
C ALA A 271 -5.11 -5.17 7.12
N ALA A 272 -6.15 -4.41 7.48
CA ALA A 272 -6.87 -3.54 6.54
C ALA A 272 -5.96 -2.41 6.01
N SER A 273 -5.23 -1.74 6.88
CA SER A 273 -4.27 -0.68 6.51
C SER A 273 -3.21 -1.16 5.53
N TRP A 274 -2.61 -2.32 5.81
CA TRP A 274 -1.57 -2.90 4.98
C TRP A 274 -2.06 -3.27 3.57
N GLN A 275 -3.23 -3.88 3.45
CA GLN A 275 -3.81 -4.21 2.14
C GLN A 275 -4.28 -2.98 1.37
N TRP A 276 -4.78 -1.95 2.05
CA TRP A 276 -5.02 -0.63 1.44
C TRP A 276 -3.73 -0.08 0.78
N ALA A 277 -2.61 -0.11 1.49
CA ALA A 277 -1.32 0.38 1.00
C ALA A 277 -0.71 -0.52 -0.10
N GLU A 278 -0.92 -1.84 -0.03
CA GLU A 278 -0.57 -2.79 -1.11
C GLU A 278 -1.32 -2.41 -2.40
N TYR A 279 -2.65 -2.27 -2.33
CA TYR A 279 -3.47 -2.00 -3.50
C TYR A 279 -3.23 -0.59 -4.07
N GLN A 280 -2.96 0.42 -3.23
CA GLN A 280 -2.41 1.72 -3.64
C GLN A 280 -1.17 1.58 -4.55
N TRP A 281 -0.18 0.79 -4.11
CA TRP A 281 1.07 0.60 -4.86
C TRP A 281 0.82 -0.15 -6.16
N MET A 282 0.12 -1.29 -6.09
CA MET A 282 -0.12 -2.13 -7.25
C MET A 282 -1.00 -1.44 -8.29
N ALA A 283 -1.97 -0.62 -7.90
CA ALA A 283 -2.79 0.17 -8.82
C ALA A 283 -1.93 1.17 -9.63
N LYS A 284 -0.96 1.83 -8.98
CA LYS A 284 0.00 2.75 -9.65
C LYS A 284 0.86 1.99 -10.66
N VAL A 285 1.34 0.79 -10.33
CA VAL A 285 2.10 -0.08 -11.24
C VAL A 285 1.23 -0.57 -12.41
N ALA A 286 0.00 -0.98 -12.16
CA ALA A 286 -0.92 -1.42 -13.20
C ALA A 286 -1.21 -0.29 -14.20
N VAL A 287 -1.46 0.93 -13.74
CA VAL A 287 -1.65 2.11 -14.60
C VAL A 287 -0.37 2.45 -15.38
N SER A 288 0.80 2.49 -14.73
CA SER A 288 2.08 2.87 -15.39
C SER A 288 2.53 1.87 -16.47
N THR A 289 2.09 0.61 -16.35
CA THR A 289 2.36 -0.48 -17.31
C THR A 289 1.24 -0.68 -18.34
N GLY A 290 0.22 0.19 -18.35
CA GLY A 290 -0.86 0.18 -19.35
C GLY A 290 -2.04 -0.75 -19.03
N GLN A 291 -2.03 -1.44 -17.89
CA GLN A 291 -3.11 -2.31 -17.41
C GLN A 291 -4.19 -1.50 -16.67
N ALA A 292 -4.85 -0.59 -17.39
CA ALA A 292 -5.79 0.37 -16.81
C ALA A 292 -6.98 -0.27 -16.08
N ASP A 293 -7.50 -1.42 -16.55
CA ASP A 293 -8.62 -2.11 -15.89
C ASP A 293 -8.19 -2.85 -14.62
N LEU A 294 -6.95 -3.38 -14.57
CA LEU A 294 -6.35 -3.89 -13.32
C LEU A 294 -6.14 -2.75 -12.32
N GLY A 295 -5.71 -1.56 -12.77
CA GLY A 295 -5.63 -0.37 -11.95
C GLY A 295 -6.97 -0.01 -11.30
N LYS A 296 -8.07 -0.05 -12.05
CA LYS A 296 -9.43 0.19 -11.52
C LYS A 296 -9.86 -0.85 -10.48
N LEU A 297 -9.59 -2.13 -10.72
CA LEU A 297 -9.89 -3.20 -9.77
C LEU A 297 -9.14 -2.99 -8.46
N LEU A 298 -7.83 -2.76 -8.53
CA LEU A 298 -6.98 -2.53 -7.36
C LEU A 298 -7.39 -1.27 -6.59
N SER A 299 -7.66 -0.14 -7.27
CA SER A 299 -8.19 1.05 -6.59
C SER A 299 -9.57 0.86 -5.97
N ALA A 300 -10.39 -0.07 -6.45
CA ALA A 300 -11.65 -0.41 -5.80
C ALA A 300 -11.44 -1.29 -4.55
N LEU A 301 -10.50 -2.25 -4.61
CA LEU A 301 -10.10 -3.04 -3.45
C LEU A 301 -9.45 -2.17 -2.37
N GLU A 302 -8.60 -1.20 -2.74
CA GLU A 302 -8.07 -0.17 -1.86
C GLU A 302 -9.20 0.54 -1.08
N ILE A 303 -10.21 1.04 -1.79
CA ILE A 303 -11.35 1.72 -1.16
C ILE A 303 -12.12 0.74 -0.26
N GLN A 304 -12.26 -0.53 -0.65
CA GLN A 304 -12.90 -1.56 0.18
C GLN A 304 -12.13 -1.81 1.49
N GLU A 305 -10.80 -1.78 1.48
CA GLU A 305 -9.99 -1.89 2.70
C GLU A 305 -10.09 -0.65 3.59
N GLN A 306 -10.16 0.56 3.01
CA GLN A 306 -10.52 1.77 3.78
C GLN A 306 -11.89 1.61 4.47
N GLN A 307 -12.87 1.00 3.80
CA GLN A 307 -14.19 0.75 4.40
C GLN A 307 -14.15 -0.35 5.48
N ASN A 308 -13.31 -1.38 5.32
CA ASN A 308 -13.06 -2.38 6.35
C ASN A 308 -12.43 -1.71 7.60
N TRP A 309 -11.41 -0.87 7.41
CA TRP A 309 -10.78 -0.12 8.50
C TRP A 309 -11.79 0.77 9.24
N ASN A 310 -12.60 1.54 8.51
CA ASN A 310 -13.63 2.39 9.11
C ASN A 310 -14.65 1.57 9.93
N TRP A 311 -15.05 0.39 9.46
CA TRP A 311 -16.01 -0.46 10.16
C TRP A 311 -15.40 -1.12 11.40
N LEU A 312 -14.17 -1.63 11.31
CA LEU A 312 -13.42 -2.22 12.42
C LEU A 312 -13.09 -1.17 13.50
N SER A 313 -12.75 0.05 13.09
CA SER A 313 -12.49 1.19 13.99
C SER A 313 -13.77 1.58 14.75
N ASN A 314 -14.90 1.64 14.04
CA ASN A 314 -16.23 1.84 14.64
C ASN A 314 -16.66 0.71 15.58
N LEU A 315 -16.32 -0.54 15.27
CA LEU A 315 -16.55 -1.69 16.16
C LEU A 315 -15.73 -1.53 17.44
N ALA A 316 -14.43 -1.26 17.32
CA ALA A 316 -13.51 -1.13 18.44
C ALA A 316 -13.78 0.09 19.34
N GLY A 317 -14.42 1.14 18.80
CA GLY A 317 -14.47 2.45 19.45
C GLY A 317 -13.10 3.16 19.42
N TYR A 318 -12.30 2.88 18.38
CA TYR A 318 -10.87 3.22 18.31
C TYR A 318 -10.60 4.70 18.04
N VAL A 319 -11.45 5.35 17.24
CA VAL A 319 -11.36 6.79 17.04
C VAL A 319 -12.18 7.49 18.12
N ASN A 320 -11.49 8.25 18.97
CA ASN A 320 -12.07 8.94 20.10
C ASN A 320 -12.13 10.46 19.88
N GLY A 321 -12.45 11.23 20.93
CA GLY A 321 -12.43 12.70 20.88
C GLY A 321 -11.01 13.26 20.88
N VAL A 322 -10.84 14.51 20.43
CA VAL A 322 -9.50 15.08 20.09
C VAL A 322 -8.45 14.95 21.20
N GLN A 323 -8.83 15.09 22.47
CA GLN A 323 -7.89 14.99 23.58
C GLN A 323 -7.31 13.58 23.75
N LEU A 324 -8.14 12.53 23.61
CA LEU A 324 -7.69 11.15 23.75
C LEU A 324 -6.88 10.74 22.52
N ASN A 325 -7.34 11.08 21.32
CA ASN A 325 -6.57 10.85 20.08
C ASN A 325 -5.16 11.46 20.15
N LEU A 326 -5.01 12.67 20.72
CA LEU A 326 -3.71 13.30 20.90
C LEU A 326 -2.83 12.57 21.92
N GLN A 327 -3.40 12.04 22.99
CA GLN A 327 -2.67 11.21 23.97
C GLN A 327 -2.20 9.89 23.34
N GLU A 328 -3.05 9.24 22.57
CA GLU A 328 -2.71 8.02 21.82
C GLU A 328 -1.68 8.30 20.71
N SER A 329 -1.77 9.43 20.00
CA SER A 329 -0.73 9.84 19.03
C SER A 329 0.63 10.00 19.73
N ILE A 330 0.72 10.76 20.83
CA ILE A 330 1.98 10.92 21.59
C ILE A 330 2.56 9.57 22.04
N ALA A 331 1.71 8.64 22.49
CA ALA A 331 2.14 7.30 22.88
C ALA A 331 2.60 6.45 21.67
N SER A 332 1.91 6.55 20.54
CA SER A 332 2.26 5.89 19.27
C SER A 332 3.64 6.35 18.79
N GLU A 333 3.87 7.68 18.73
CA GLU A 333 5.14 8.26 18.32
C GLU A 333 6.31 7.84 19.23
N GLN A 334 6.10 7.82 20.56
CA GLN A 334 7.14 7.33 21.47
C GLN A 334 7.46 5.84 21.23
N GLY A 335 6.45 5.03 20.90
CA GLY A 335 6.65 3.64 20.47
C GLY A 335 7.44 3.51 19.16
N ALA A 336 7.13 4.35 18.17
CA ALA A 336 7.83 4.40 16.88
C ALA A 336 9.31 4.82 17.05
N ILE A 337 9.59 5.85 17.86
CA ILE A 337 10.96 6.28 18.21
C ILE A 337 11.78 5.12 18.79
N ASP A 338 11.23 4.38 19.75
CA ASP A 338 11.91 3.26 20.41
C ASP A 338 12.11 2.07 19.43
N MET A 339 11.10 1.78 18.61
CA MET A 339 11.13 0.73 17.59
C MET A 339 12.20 1.02 16.52
N TYR A 340 12.16 2.19 15.90
CA TYR A 340 13.09 2.56 14.83
C TYR A 340 14.53 2.72 15.33
N THR A 341 14.73 3.16 16.58
CA THR A 341 16.06 3.14 17.23
C THR A 341 16.62 1.71 17.34
N ALA A 342 15.79 0.74 17.75
CA ALA A 342 16.19 -0.65 17.82
C ALA A 342 16.42 -1.27 16.43
N TRP A 343 15.59 -0.93 15.44
CA TRP A 343 15.68 -1.46 14.07
C TRP A 343 16.85 -0.86 13.28
N ALA A 344 17.21 0.41 13.52
CA ALA A 344 18.45 0.99 13.03
C ALA A 344 19.68 0.21 13.56
N THR A 345 19.70 -0.04 14.87
CA THR A 345 20.75 -0.82 15.54
C THR A 345 20.82 -2.24 14.97
N ARG A 346 19.68 -2.89 14.72
CA ARG A 346 19.62 -4.22 14.10
C ARG A 346 20.13 -4.21 12.66
N SER A 347 19.80 -3.19 11.88
CA SER A 347 20.22 -3.07 10.49
C SER A 347 21.75 -2.94 10.35
N ASP A 348 22.41 -2.22 11.26
CA ASP A 348 23.88 -2.20 11.34
C ASP A 348 24.46 -3.58 11.68
N GLN A 349 23.86 -4.32 12.63
CA GLN A 349 24.28 -5.69 12.98
C GLN A 349 24.12 -6.68 11.82
N LEU A 350 23.10 -6.47 10.98
CA LEU A 350 22.86 -7.23 9.74
C LEU A 350 23.73 -6.75 8.56
N GLY A 351 24.63 -5.80 8.78
CA GLY A 351 25.58 -5.30 7.78
C GLY A 351 24.96 -4.34 6.75
N ASN A 352 23.80 -3.74 7.04
CA ASN A 352 23.13 -2.80 6.15
C ASN A 352 23.01 -1.39 6.76
N PRO A 353 24.11 -0.61 6.76
CA PRO A 353 24.14 0.73 7.33
C PRO A 353 23.29 1.75 6.54
N SER A 354 22.93 1.44 5.28
CA SER A 354 22.04 2.31 4.49
C SER A 354 20.62 2.28 5.06
N VAL A 355 20.08 1.09 5.32
CA VAL A 355 18.76 0.96 5.97
C VAL A 355 18.82 1.43 7.42
N ALA A 356 19.94 1.20 8.12
CA ALA A 356 20.15 1.77 9.45
C ALA A 356 20.13 3.31 9.46
N SER A 357 20.55 3.95 8.36
CA SER A 357 20.44 5.41 8.20
C SER A 357 19.01 5.86 7.90
N THR A 358 18.23 5.06 7.16
CA THR A 358 16.80 5.31 6.92
C THR A 358 16.02 5.31 8.22
N PHE A 359 16.10 4.24 9.03
CA PHE A 359 15.38 4.18 10.31
C PHE A 359 15.79 5.31 11.29
N ARG A 360 17.03 5.83 11.22
CA ARG A 360 17.45 7.02 11.98
C ARG A 360 16.83 8.33 11.48
N SER A 361 16.56 8.44 10.17
CA SER A 361 15.83 9.57 9.62
C SER A 361 14.40 9.56 10.16
N ILE A 362 13.71 8.44 9.98
CA ILE A 362 12.34 8.22 10.47
C ILE A 362 12.26 8.53 11.98
N THR A 363 13.18 8.00 12.80
CA THR A 363 13.28 8.32 14.24
C THR A 363 13.36 9.84 14.55
N THR A 364 13.92 10.64 13.65
CA THR A 364 14.00 12.11 13.78
C THR A 364 12.66 12.77 13.42
N ASP A 365 11.97 12.24 12.41
CA ASP A 365 10.66 12.71 11.99
C ASP A 365 9.60 12.40 13.08
N GLU A 366 9.62 11.20 13.69
CA GLU A 366 8.73 10.84 14.82
C GLU A 366 8.97 11.71 16.07
N GLN A 367 10.21 12.16 16.30
CA GLN A 367 10.50 13.12 17.37
C GLN A 367 9.82 14.47 17.10
N GLY A 368 9.73 14.87 15.83
CA GLY A 368 8.96 16.03 15.37
C GLY A 368 7.45 15.84 15.51
N HIS A 369 6.93 14.67 15.12
CA HIS A 369 5.53 14.30 15.27
C HIS A 369 5.10 14.28 16.75
N HIS A 370 5.86 13.60 17.61
CA HIS A 370 5.67 13.56 19.07
C HIS A 370 5.63 14.97 19.67
N GLN A 371 6.59 15.84 19.31
CA GLN A 371 6.62 17.23 19.80
C GLN A 371 5.42 18.03 19.31
N THR A 372 4.98 17.81 18.06
CA THR A 372 3.81 18.46 17.47
C THR A 372 2.54 18.09 18.23
N PHE A 373 2.24 16.80 18.40
CA PHE A 373 1.06 16.36 19.15
C PHE A 373 1.10 16.76 20.62
N THR A 374 2.28 16.78 21.26
CA THR A 374 2.46 17.33 22.62
C THR A 374 2.06 18.81 22.70
N THR A 375 2.38 19.58 21.65
CA THR A 375 2.06 21.02 21.56
C THR A 375 0.56 21.23 21.33
N GLU A 376 -0.05 20.46 20.43
CA GLU A 376 -1.50 20.49 20.18
C GLU A 376 -2.32 20.07 21.41
N LEU A 377 -1.87 19.04 22.15
CA LEU A 377 -2.54 18.62 23.40
C LEU A 377 -2.55 19.73 24.44
N ALA A 378 -1.45 20.49 24.57
CA ALA A 378 -1.39 21.64 25.45
C ALA A 378 -2.32 22.79 25.00
N GLN A 379 -2.46 23.03 23.69
CA GLN A 379 -3.41 24.01 23.14
C GLN A 379 -4.86 23.63 23.49
N VAL A 380 -5.28 22.40 23.15
CA VAL A 380 -6.63 21.89 23.44
C VAL A 380 -6.95 21.95 24.94
N GLN A 381 -6.01 21.55 25.81
CA GLN A 381 -6.19 21.63 27.27
C GLN A 381 -6.26 23.06 27.81
N SER A 382 -5.64 24.02 27.12
CA SER A 382 -5.69 25.45 27.49
C SER A 382 -6.97 26.16 27.01
N GLY A 383 -7.75 25.52 26.12
CA GLY A 383 -8.98 26.09 25.54
C GLY A 383 -8.74 27.24 24.57
N ASN A 384 -7.58 27.25 23.89
CA ASN A 384 -7.23 28.19 22.81
C ASN A 384 -7.50 27.58 21.43
#